data_AF-A0A9E3VVV1-F1
#
_entry.id   AF-A0A9E3VVV1-F1
#
_cell.length_a   1.000
_cell.length_b   1.000
_cell.length_c   1.000
_cell.angle_alpha   90.00
_cell.angle_beta   90.00
_cell.angle_gamma   90.00
#
_symmetry.space_group_name_H-M   'P 1'
#
loop_
_entity.id
_entity.type
_entity.pdbx_description
1 polymer ?
#
loop_
_entity_poly.entity_id
_entity_poly.type
_entity_poly.pdbx_seq_one_letter_code
_entity_poly.pdbx_strand_id
1 'polypeptide(L)'
;MLWLKSFHIVMVVSWFAGLFYLPRLFVNLAMESNDAAYDRLLLMARKLYRFVSPIMWLTLITGTWLWLAYFPLSMNWMWAKLALVGGLVGYHLVCKSLLLAFETRQNTKSHVWFRWFNEIPVIVLLAVVLLVVLKPF
;
A
#
# COMPACT_ATOMS: atom_id res chain seq x y z
N MET A 1 22.45 8.81 10.22
CA MET A 1 21.91 7.82 9.24
C MET A 1 21.09 6.69 9.85
N LEU A 2 21.45 6.12 11.00
CA LEU A 2 20.58 5.13 11.68
C LEU A 2 19.17 5.68 11.94
N TRP A 3 19.07 6.94 12.36
CA TRP A 3 17.79 7.65 12.49
C TRP A 3 16.95 7.69 11.21
N LEU A 4 17.57 7.95 10.04
CA LEU A 4 16.88 7.95 8.76
C LEU A 4 16.36 6.54 8.41
N LYS A 5 17.17 5.51 8.67
CA LYS A 5 16.77 4.11 8.46
C LYS A 5 15.60 3.73 9.38
N SER A 6 15.68 4.06 10.67
CA SER A 6 14.58 3.83 11.62
C SER A 6 13.32 4.56 11.21
N PHE A 7 13.42 5.84 10.83
CA PHE A 7 12.29 6.63 10.36
C PHE A 7 11.66 6.04 9.09
N HIS A 8 12.48 5.64 8.10
CA HIS A 8 12.00 4.96 6.91
C HIS A 8 11.22 3.69 7.24
N ILE A 9 11.73 2.85 8.15
CA ILE A 9 11.03 1.63 8.59
C ILE A 9 9.67 1.96 9.19
N VAL A 10 9.58 2.98 10.06
CA VAL A 10 8.29 3.41 10.65
C VAL A 10 7.32 3.86 9.55
N MET A 11 7.78 4.59 8.54
CA MET A 11 6.96 5.02 7.41
C MET A 11 6.49 3.83 6.56
N VAL A 12 7.37 2.87 6.26
CA VAL A 12 7.02 1.62 5.54
C VAL A 12 5.93 0.86 6.30
N VAL A 13 6.11 0.61 7.59
CA VAL A 13 5.13 -0.14 8.41
C VAL A 13 3.80 0.60 8.45
N SER A 14 3.83 1.92 8.64
CA SER A 14 2.62 2.76 8.67
C SER A 14 1.90 2.77 7.33
N TRP A 15 2.63 2.79 6.20
CA TRP A 15 2.05 2.70 4.86
C TRP A 15 1.41 1.33 4.63
N PHE A 16 2.10 0.24 4.95
CA PHE A 16 1.58 -1.12 4.80
C PHE A 16 0.35 -1.38 5.65
N ALA A 17 0.27 -0.83 6.87
CA ALA A 17 -0.95 -0.89 7.68
C ALA A 17 -2.16 -0.32 6.92
N GLY A 18 -1.97 0.79 6.21
CA GLY A 18 -2.97 1.37 5.32
C GLY A 18 -3.31 0.50 4.12
N LEU A 19 -2.29 -0.05 3.45
CA LEU A 19 -2.46 -0.93 2.29
C LEU A 19 -3.18 -2.24 2.62
N PHE A 20 -3.06 -2.76 3.85
CA PHE A 20 -3.84 -3.92 4.30
C PHE A 20 -5.26 -3.54 4.72
N TYR A 21 -5.42 -2.41 5.40
CA TYR A 21 -6.70 -2.07 6.00
C TYR A 21 -7.69 -1.48 4.98
N LEU A 22 -7.22 -0.75 3.97
CA LEU A 22 -8.09 -0.12 2.97
C LEU A 22 -8.83 -1.12 2.06
N PRO A 23 -8.18 -2.13 1.45
CA PRO A 23 -8.85 -3.19 0.70
C PRO A 23 -9.85 -3.97 1.56
N ARG A 24 -9.49 -4.19 2.84
CA ARG A 24 -10.39 -4.85 3.79
C ARG A 24 -11.67 -4.04 4.01
N LEU A 25 -11.59 -2.71 4.07
CA LEU A 25 -12.79 -1.86 4.09
C LEU A 25 -13.61 -1.99 2.80
N PHE A 26 -12.96 -2.10 1.64
CA PHE A 26 -13.66 -2.31 0.36
C PHE A 26 -14.41 -3.65 0.30
N VAL A 27 -13.88 -4.73 0.90
CA VAL A 27 -14.60 -5.99 1.04
C VAL A 27 -15.92 -5.77 1.78
N ASN A 28 -15.88 -5.06 2.91
CA ASN A 28 -17.07 -4.79 3.72
C ASN A 28 -18.04 -3.85 3.00
N LEU A 29 -17.56 -2.79 2.35
CA LEU A 29 -18.37 -1.91 1.51
C LEU A 29 -19.09 -2.64 0.38
N ALA A 30 -18.46 -3.65 -0.23
CA ALA A 30 -19.06 -4.45 -1.29
C ALA A 30 -20.08 -5.48 -0.79
N MET A 31 -20.16 -5.73 0.52
CA MET A 31 -21.14 -6.64 1.14
C MET A 31 -22.28 -5.89 1.83
N GLU A 32 -22.07 -4.61 2.16
CA GLU A 32 -23.02 -3.83 2.95
C GLU A 32 -24.22 -3.36 2.13
N SER A 33 -25.41 -3.63 2.63
CA SER A 33 -26.69 -3.22 2.04
C SER A 33 -27.39 -2.11 2.83
N ASN A 34 -26.97 -1.88 4.07
CA ASN A 34 -27.51 -0.80 4.91
C ASN A 34 -26.79 0.53 4.62
N ASP A 35 -27.54 1.53 4.18
CA ASP A 35 -26.98 2.84 3.79
C ASP A 35 -26.22 3.55 4.92
N ALA A 36 -26.70 3.50 6.16
CA ALA A 36 -26.04 4.16 7.28
C ALA A 36 -24.70 3.50 7.63
N ALA A 37 -24.62 2.17 7.54
CA ALA A 37 -23.38 1.43 7.71
C ALA A 37 -22.42 1.67 6.54
N TYR A 38 -22.95 1.70 5.30
CA TYR A 38 -22.19 1.99 4.09
C TYR A 38 -21.50 3.35 4.16
N ASP A 39 -22.24 4.41 4.51
CA ASP A 39 -21.71 5.77 4.58
C ASP A 39 -20.63 5.90 5.67
N ARG A 40 -20.77 5.19 6.80
CA ARG A 40 -19.75 5.12 7.86
C ARG A 40 -18.47 4.45 7.37
N LEU A 41 -18.58 3.29 6.71
CA LEU A 41 -17.44 2.58 6.14
C LEU A 41 -16.74 3.40 5.06
N LEU A 42 -17.51 4.09 4.22
CA LEU A 42 -17.00 4.96 3.17
C LEU A 42 -16.22 6.15 3.76
N LEU A 43 -16.75 6.76 4.83
CA LEU A 43 -16.08 7.82 5.57
C LEU A 43 -14.76 7.32 6.20
N MET A 44 -14.75 6.12 6.76
CA MET A 44 -13.52 5.50 7.29
C MET A 44 -12.49 5.27 6.17
N ALA A 45 -12.90 4.73 5.03
CA ALA A 45 -12.03 4.48 3.89
C ALA A 45 -11.43 5.78 3.34
N ARG A 46 -12.23 6.85 3.23
CA ARG A 46 -11.76 8.18 2.81
C ARG A 46 -10.74 8.78 3.77
N LYS A 47 -11.02 8.74 5.07
CA LYS A 47 -10.10 9.24 6.11
C LYS A 47 -8.78 8.47 6.09
N LEU A 48 -8.86 7.15 5.99
CA LEU A 48 -7.70 6.27 5.92
C LEU A 48 -6.86 6.55 4.68
N TYR A 49 -7.47 6.61 3.49
CA TYR A 49 -6.72 6.89 2.26
C TYR A 49 -6.01 8.25 2.32
N ARG A 50 -6.68 9.28 2.85
CA ARG A 50 -6.09 10.62 3.05
C ARG A 50 -4.93 10.62 4.05
N PHE A 51 -5.04 9.82 5.12
CA PHE A 51 -3.98 9.70 6.12
C PHE A 51 -2.77 8.92 5.61
N VAL A 52 -2.99 7.86 4.84
CA VAL A 52 -1.95 6.96 4.34
C VAL A 52 -1.19 7.54 3.14
N SER A 53 -1.85 8.36 2.32
CA SER A 53 -1.22 8.98 1.12
C SER A 53 0.03 9.82 1.41
N PRO A 54 0.09 10.72 2.41
CA PRO A 54 1.34 11.43 2.73
C PRO A 54 2.40 10.48 3.30
N ILE A 55 2.02 9.42 4.02
CA ILE A 55 2.95 8.42 4.55
C ILE A 55 3.63 7.63 3.42
N MET A 56 2.90 7.30 2.35
CA MET A 56 3.49 6.75 1.14
C MET A 56 4.59 7.67 0.60
N TRP A 57 4.31 8.96 0.43
CA TRP A 57 5.30 9.91 -0.07
C TRP A 57 6.53 10.02 0.85
N LEU A 58 6.32 10.09 2.16
CA LEU A 58 7.42 10.06 3.13
C LEU A 58 8.25 8.77 3.03
N THR A 59 7.60 7.63 2.82
CA THR A 59 8.27 6.33 2.61
C THR A 59 9.14 6.36 1.35
N LEU A 60 8.61 6.86 0.24
CA LEU A 60 9.34 6.96 -1.04
C LEU A 60 10.52 7.92 -0.93
N ILE A 61 10.32 9.11 -0.36
CA ILE A 61 11.39 10.11 -0.19
C ILE A 61 12.52 9.55 0.66
N THR A 62 12.19 8.99 1.83
CA THR A 62 13.19 8.43 2.75
C THR A 62 13.86 7.17 2.19
N GLY A 63 13.13 6.36 1.42
CA GLY A 63 13.66 5.19 0.73
C GLY A 63 14.65 5.57 -0.38
N THR A 64 14.30 6.55 -1.20
CA THR A 64 15.19 7.09 -2.24
C THR A 64 16.42 7.74 -1.64
N TRP A 65 16.28 8.48 -0.54
CA TRP A 65 17.43 9.06 0.15
C TRP A 65 18.38 7.96 0.65
N LEU A 66 17.86 6.92 1.30
CA LEU A 66 18.67 5.78 1.73
C LEU A 66 19.33 5.04 0.56
N TRP A 67 18.62 4.89 -0.56
CA TRP A 67 19.17 4.28 -1.77
C TRP A 67 20.42 5.04 -2.25
N LEU A 68 20.28 6.34 -2.50
CA LEU A 68 21.37 7.19 -3.01
C LEU A 68 22.54 7.33 -2.03
N ALA A 69 22.29 7.24 -0.73
CA ALA A 69 23.31 7.39 0.30
C ALA A 69 24.11 6.10 0.59
N TYR A 70 23.55 4.90 0.34
CA TYR A 70 24.12 3.64 0.85
C TYR A 70 24.33 2.54 -0.18
N PHE A 71 23.60 2.52 -1.29
CA PHE A 71 23.58 1.35 -2.16
C PHE A 71 24.06 1.70 -3.57
N PRO A 72 25.17 1.11 -4.04
CA PRO A 72 25.63 1.25 -5.42
C PRO A 72 24.56 0.79 -6.42
N LEU A 73 24.51 1.44 -7.59
CA LEU A 73 23.59 1.10 -8.68
C LEU A 73 23.81 -0.31 -9.26
N SER A 74 24.95 -0.95 -8.94
CA SER A 74 25.33 -2.30 -9.38
C SER A 74 24.62 -3.43 -8.65
N MET A 75 23.82 -3.15 -7.61
CA MET A 75 23.07 -4.18 -6.88
C MET A 75 21.74 -4.50 -7.58
N ASN A 76 21.74 -5.58 -8.37
CA ASN A 76 20.58 -5.99 -9.16
C ASN A 76 19.31 -6.23 -8.30
N TRP A 77 19.44 -6.76 -7.07
CA TRP A 77 18.29 -6.96 -6.17
C TRP A 77 17.58 -5.65 -5.79
N MET A 78 18.29 -4.52 -5.83
CA MET A 78 17.70 -3.21 -5.56
C MET A 78 16.72 -2.81 -6.65
N TRP A 79 17.06 -3.05 -7.92
CA TRP A 79 16.16 -2.78 -9.05
C TRP A 79 14.90 -3.63 -8.97
N ALA A 80 15.03 -4.92 -8.63
CA ALA A 80 13.88 -5.79 -8.39
C ALA A 80 12.99 -5.27 -7.24
N LYS A 81 13.60 -4.82 -6.14
CA LYS A 81 12.88 -4.20 -5.01
C LYS A 81 12.15 -2.91 -5.44
N LEU A 82 12.80 -2.04 -6.21
CA LEU A 82 12.21 -0.79 -6.69
C LEU A 82 11.02 -1.04 -7.63
N ALA A 83 11.10 -2.07 -8.48
CA ALA A 83 9.97 -2.49 -9.31
C ALA A 83 8.76 -2.91 -8.45
N LEU A 84 8.98 -3.69 -7.38
CA LEU A 84 7.92 -4.06 -6.44
C LEU A 84 7.33 -2.84 -5.70
N VAL A 85 8.18 -1.91 -5.26
CA VAL A 85 7.72 -0.66 -4.63
C VAL A 85 6.90 0.19 -5.62
N GLY A 86 7.32 0.27 -6.89
CA GLY A 86 6.54 0.90 -7.95
C GLY A 86 5.18 0.24 -8.15
N GLY A 87 5.13 -1.10 -8.10
CA GLY A 87 3.89 -1.87 -8.09
C GLY A 87 2.97 -1.53 -6.91
N LEU A 88 3.52 -1.36 -5.71
CA LEU A 88 2.75 -0.93 -4.52
C LEU A 88 2.20 0.50 -4.66
N VAL A 89 2.96 1.41 -5.26
CA VAL A 89 2.45 2.76 -5.59
C VAL A 89 1.29 2.65 -6.57
N GLY A 90 1.42 1.84 -7.62
CA GLY A 90 0.33 1.55 -8.55
C GLY A 90 -0.90 0.99 -7.84
N TYR A 91 -0.71 0.03 -6.94
CA TYR A 91 -1.77 -0.52 -6.11
C TYR A 91 -2.47 0.54 -5.25
N HIS A 92 -1.70 1.43 -4.60
CA HIS A 92 -2.23 2.54 -3.80
C HIS A 92 -3.10 3.48 -4.66
N LEU A 93 -2.68 3.77 -5.90
CA LEU A 93 -3.45 4.58 -6.84
C LEU A 93 -4.71 3.86 -7.34
N VAL A 94 -4.65 2.54 -7.57
CA VAL A 94 -5.83 1.73 -7.88
C VAL A 94 -6.83 1.78 -6.73
N CYS A 95 -6.36 1.73 -5.47
CA CYS A 95 -7.24 1.91 -4.30
C CYS A 95 -7.96 3.26 -4.31
N LYS A 96 -7.33 4.33 -4.80
CA LYS A 96 -7.99 5.64 -4.98
C LYS A 96 -9.15 5.54 -5.98
N SER A 97 -8.92 4.89 -7.12
CA SER A 97 -9.94 4.71 -8.15
C SER A 97 -11.11 3.86 -7.65
N LEU A 98 -10.83 2.78 -6.92
CA LEU A 98 -11.84 1.94 -6.28
C LEU A 98 -12.64 2.71 -5.23
N LEU A 99 -11.96 3.50 -4.37
CA LEU A 99 -12.62 4.37 -3.40
C LEU A 99 -13.59 5.33 -4.10
N LEU A 100 -13.17 5.98 -5.18
CA LEU A 100 -14.02 6.88 -5.95
C LEU A 100 -15.24 6.15 -6.54
N ALA A 101 -15.08 4.91 -7.01
CA ALA A 101 -16.20 4.09 -7.50
C ALA A 101 -17.20 3.72 -6.39
N PHE A 102 -16.75 3.52 -5.15
CA PHE A 102 -17.65 3.38 -4.00
C PHE A 102 -18.34 4.72 -3.68
N GLU A 103 -17.62 5.84 -3.74
CA GLU A 103 -18.22 7.16 -3.51
C GLU A 103 -19.33 7.51 -4.50
N THR A 104 -19.20 7.10 -5.76
CA THR A 104 -20.22 7.29 -6.80
C THR A 104 -21.25 6.16 -6.86
N ARG A 105 -21.16 5.15 -5.98
CA ARG A 105 -21.96 3.91 -5.99
C ARG A 105 -21.96 3.17 -7.34
N GLN A 106 -20.86 3.27 -8.09
CA GLN A 106 -20.67 2.60 -9.39
C GLN A 106 -19.74 1.38 -9.30
N ASN A 107 -19.46 0.89 -8.08
CA ASN A 107 -18.64 -0.31 -7.93
C ASN A 107 -19.37 -1.54 -8.51
N THR A 108 -18.75 -2.17 -9.51
CA THR A 108 -19.24 -3.40 -10.16
C THR A 108 -18.53 -4.66 -9.68
N LYS A 109 -17.54 -4.53 -8.79
CA LYS A 109 -16.72 -5.66 -8.31
C LYS A 109 -17.36 -6.31 -7.08
N SER A 110 -17.31 -7.63 -7.02
CA SER A 110 -17.83 -8.41 -5.88
C SER A 110 -16.88 -8.39 -4.69
N HIS A 111 -17.41 -8.65 -3.50
CA HIS A 111 -16.62 -8.79 -2.28
C HIS A 111 -15.57 -9.91 -2.35
N VAL A 112 -15.77 -10.95 -3.18
CA VAL A 112 -14.77 -12.01 -3.43
C VAL A 112 -13.56 -11.44 -4.19
N TRP A 113 -13.80 -10.57 -5.18
CA TRP A 113 -12.73 -9.90 -5.91
C TRP A 113 -11.88 -9.04 -4.97
N PHE A 114 -12.53 -8.30 -4.06
CA PHE A 114 -11.80 -7.49 -3.06
C PHE A 114 -11.03 -8.34 -2.05
N ARG A 115 -11.46 -9.56 -1.74
CA ARG A 115 -10.70 -10.48 -0.88
C ARG A 115 -9.38 -10.88 -1.53
N TRP A 116 -9.39 -11.25 -2.82
CA TRP A 116 -8.16 -11.53 -3.55
C TRP A 116 -7.28 -10.28 -3.70
N PHE A 117 -7.90 -9.13 -3.96
CA PHE A 117 -7.20 -7.85 -4.04
C PHE A 117 -6.50 -7.49 -2.73
N ASN A 118 -7.07 -7.85 -1.58
CA ASN A 118 -6.49 -7.65 -0.25
C ASN A 118 -5.20 -8.47 0.00
N GLU A 119 -5.00 -9.60 -0.70
CA GLU A 119 -3.82 -10.45 -0.51
C GLU A 119 -2.58 -9.94 -1.26
N ILE A 120 -2.78 -9.10 -2.28
CA ILE A 120 -1.67 -8.59 -3.12
C ILE A 120 -0.58 -7.91 -2.28
N PRO A 121 -0.89 -6.98 -1.34
CA PRO A 121 0.15 -6.33 -0.54
C PRO A 121 0.91 -7.32 0.35
N VAL A 122 0.30 -8.44 0.77
CA VAL A 122 0.95 -9.44 1.63
C VAL A 122 2.03 -10.18 0.84
N ILE A 123 1.69 -10.60 -0.38
CA ILE A 123 2.62 -11.28 -1.29
C ILE A 123 3.80 -10.36 -1.63
N VAL A 124 3.51 -9.08 -1.94
CA VAL A 124 4.56 -8.11 -2.25
C VAL A 124 5.44 -7.82 -1.02
N LEU A 125 4.86 -7.72 0.18
CA LEU A 125 5.63 -7.56 1.41
C LEU A 125 6.61 -8.72 1.61
N LEU A 126 6.13 -9.96 1.46
CA LEU A 126 6.96 -11.16 1.58
C LEU A 126 8.12 -11.12 0.57
N ALA A 127 7.83 -10.84 -0.70
CA ALA A 127 8.85 -10.74 -1.75
C ALA A 127 9.89 -9.65 -1.45
N VAL A 128 9.46 -8.46 -1.01
CA VAL A 128 10.37 -7.36 -0.64
C VAL A 128 11.25 -7.75 0.54
N VAL A 129 10.70 -8.39 1.58
CA VAL A 129 11.47 -8.84 2.74
C VAL A 129 12.51 -9.89 2.33
N LEU A 130 12.13 -10.90 1.54
CA LEU A 130 13.05 -11.92 1.04
C LEU A 130 14.19 -11.31 0.22
N LEU A 131 13.90 -10.35 -0.68
CA LEU A 131 14.93 -9.65 -1.45
C LEU A 131 15.91 -8.88 -0.55
N VAL A 132 15.42 -8.18 0.47
CA VAL A 132 16.26 -7.38 1.37
C VAL A 132 17.12 -8.25 2.29
N VAL A 133 16.60 -9.40 2.73
CA VAL A 133 17.30 -10.32 3.64
C VAL A 133 18.31 -11.18 2.89
N LEU A 134 17.89 -11.81 1.80
CA LEU A 134 18.71 -12.78 1.07
C LEU A 134 19.71 -12.13 0.12
N LYS A 135 19.38 -10.95 -0.43
CA LYS A 135 20.19 -10.23 -1.44
C LYS A 135 20.77 -11.17 -2.51
N PRO A 136 19.92 -11.92 -3.22
CA PRO A 136 20.34 -13.12 -3.94
C PRO A 136 21.18 -12.89 -5.21
N PHE A 137 21.43 -11.64 -5.61
CA PHE A 137 22.17 -11.27 -6.82
C PHE A 137 22.61 -9.79 -6.80
#